data_AF-B8XIJ3-F1
#
_entry.id   AF-B8XIJ3-F1
#
_cell.length_a   1.000
_cell.length_b   1.000
_cell.length_c   1.000
_cell.angle_alpha   90.00
_cell.angle_beta   90.00
_cell.angle_gamma   90.00
#
_symmetry.space_group_name_H-M   'P 1'
#
loop_
_entity.id
_entity.type
_entity.pdbx_description
1 polymer ?
#
loop_
_entity_poly.entity_id
_entity_poly.type
_entity_poly.pdbx_seq_one_letter_code
_entity_poly.pdbx_strand_id
1 'polypeptide(L)'
;MASKHPFKGRTASVVNSLSREEQWYLYQKTRALKEAIKDGQDLKAFRLASPEVAVYTIFMEDSTRTKESFRNAAEFHGLKVNVFDAKTSSFQKNETIT
;
A
#
# COMPACT_ATOMS: atom_id res chain seq x y z
N MET A 1 10.05 -7.15 24.83
CA MET A 1 10.07 -6.86 23.38
C MET A 1 8.71 -6.33 22.99
N ALA A 2 8.59 -5.14 22.38
CA ALA A 2 7.29 -4.61 21.96
C ALA A 2 6.63 -5.59 20.98
N SER A 3 5.40 -6.04 21.25
CA SER A 3 4.70 -6.97 20.37
C SER A 3 4.54 -6.34 18.98
N LYS A 4 5.18 -6.93 17.98
CA LYS A 4 5.11 -6.47 16.60
C LYS A 4 3.65 -6.61 16.13
N HIS A 5 3.08 -5.56 15.55
CA HIS A 5 1.70 -5.58 15.02
C HIS A 5 1.50 -6.79 14.07
N PRO A 6 0.37 -7.52 14.11
CA PRO A 6 0.21 -8.81 13.42
C PRO A 6 0.36 -8.76 11.90
N PHE A 7 0.23 -7.58 11.29
CA PHE A 7 0.41 -7.36 9.86
C PHE A 7 1.84 -6.94 9.46
N LYS A 8 2.67 -6.51 10.42
CA LYS A 8 3.95 -5.86 10.10
C LYS A 8 4.95 -6.86 9.52
N GLY A 9 5.34 -6.63 8.26
CA GLY A 9 6.28 -7.47 7.52
C GLY A 9 5.62 -8.67 6.81
N ARG A 10 4.28 -8.72 6.74
CA ARG A 10 3.56 -9.72 5.95
C ARG A 10 3.27 -9.19 4.55
N THR A 11 3.20 -10.11 3.59
CA THR A 11 2.79 -9.85 2.22
C THR A 11 1.30 -10.13 2.04
N ALA A 12 0.56 -9.21 1.43
CA ALA A 12 -0.82 -9.40 1.00
C ALA A 12 -0.86 -9.74 -0.49
N SER A 13 -0.64 -11.01 -0.84
CA SER A 13 -0.59 -11.50 -2.23
C SER A 13 -1.93 -12.02 -2.74
N VAL A 14 -2.64 -12.80 -1.93
CA VAL A 14 -3.98 -13.34 -2.22
C VAL A 14 -4.87 -13.15 -1.00
N VAL A 15 -6.17 -12.90 -1.21
CA VAL A 15 -7.10 -12.61 -0.11
C VAL A 15 -7.15 -13.73 0.93
N ASN A 16 -7.00 -14.98 0.49
CA ASN A 16 -7.01 -16.17 1.36
C ASN A 16 -5.76 -16.32 2.23
N SER A 17 -4.74 -15.48 2.07
CA SER A 17 -3.61 -15.42 3.01
C SER A 17 -3.93 -14.65 4.30
N LEU A 18 -5.11 -14.02 4.34
CA LEU A 18 -5.66 -13.33 5.50
C LEU A 18 -6.84 -14.12 6.08
N SER A 19 -6.90 -14.24 7.41
CA SER A 19 -8.08 -14.78 8.08
C SER A 19 -9.30 -13.87 7.84
N ARG A 20 -10.52 -14.37 8.09
CA ARG A 20 -11.73 -13.56 7.95
C ARG A 20 -11.72 -12.35 8.88
N GLU A 21 -11.22 -12.54 10.10
CA GLU A 21 -11.05 -11.48 11.11
C GLU A 21 -10.03 -10.43 10.64
N GLU A 22 -8.94 -10.86 10.00
CA GLU A 22 -7.93 -9.96 9.46
C GLU A 22 -8.47 -9.15 8.28
N GLN A 23 -9.23 -9.77 7.37
CA GLN A 23 -9.91 -9.07 6.29
C GLN A 23 -10.90 -8.05 6.84
N TRP A 24 -11.72 -8.47 7.82
CA TRP A 24 -12.70 -7.60 8.47
C TRP A 24 -12.03 -6.41 9.17
N TYR A 25 -10.91 -6.64 9.86
CA TYR A 25 -10.12 -5.59 10.47
C TYR A 25 -9.67 -4.53 9.46
N LEU A 26 -9.17 -4.95 8.28
CA LEU A 26 -8.78 -4.02 7.22
C LEU A 26 -9.97 -3.19 6.73
N TYR A 27 -11.14 -3.82 6.50
CA TYR A 27 -12.36 -3.11 6.12
C TYR A 27 -12.81 -2.10 7.17
N GLN A 28 -12.76 -2.47 8.46
CA GLN A 28 -13.07 -1.56 9.57
C GLN A 28 -12.13 -0.37 9.61
N LYS A 29 -10.81 -0.57 9.39
CA LYS A 29 -9.84 0.53 9.31
C LYS A 29 -10.08 1.43 8.10
N THR A 30 -10.42 0.86 6.94
CA THR A 30 -10.81 1.66 5.77
C THR A 30 -12.07 2.47 6.02
N ARG A 31 -13.08 1.89 6.68
CA ARG A 31 -14.30 2.62 7.06
C ARG A 31 -13.98 3.78 8.00
N ALA A 32 -13.23 3.53 9.07
CA ALA A 32 -12.85 4.57 10.03
C ALA A 32 -12.08 5.73 9.36
N LEU A 33 -11.14 5.42 8.45
CA LEU A 33 -10.44 6.44 7.67
C LEU A 33 -11.40 7.26 6.80
N LYS A 34 -12.36 6.62 6.12
CA LYS A 34 -13.35 7.32 5.29
C LYS A 34 -14.27 8.22 6.11
N GLU A 35 -14.72 7.75 7.28
CA GLU A 35 -15.52 8.55 8.21
C GLU A 35 -14.72 9.76 8.71
N ALA A 36 -13.47 9.57 9.13
CA ALA A 36 -12.59 10.65 9.56
C ALA A 36 -12.34 11.70 8.44
N ILE A 37 -12.14 11.26 7.19
CA ILE A 37 -12.02 12.16 6.03
C ILE A 37 -13.32 12.96 5.83
N LYS A 38 -14.47 12.27 5.84
CA LYS A 38 -15.78 12.89 5.64
C LYS A 38 -16.07 13.95 6.70
N ASP A 39 -15.71 13.67 7.95
CA ASP A 39 -15.98 14.53 9.09
C ASP A 39 -14.89 15.59 9.31
N GLY A 40 -13.88 15.66 8.43
CA GLY A 40 -12.80 16.66 8.50
C GLY A 40 -11.88 16.50 9.72
N GLN A 41 -11.75 15.27 10.24
CA GLN A 41 -10.96 14.98 11.43
C GLN A 41 -9.45 14.96 11.14
N ASP A 42 -8.63 14.99 12.21
CA ASP A 42 -7.19 14.80 12.08
C ASP A 42 -6.87 13.36 11.62
N LEU A 43 -6.19 13.25 10.48
CA LEU A 43 -5.85 11.97 9.85
C LEU A 43 -4.47 11.46 10.24
N LYS A 44 -3.71 12.15 11.12
CA LYS A 44 -2.36 11.75 11.54
C LYS A 44 -2.30 10.33 12.08
N ALA A 45 -3.34 9.88 12.80
CA ALA A 45 -3.41 8.52 13.35
C ALA A 45 -3.40 7.41 12.27
N PHE A 46 -3.75 7.74 11.02
CA PHE A 46 -3.75 6.82 9.89
C PHE A 46 -2.46 6.90 9.06
N ARG A 47 -1.54 7.82 9.38
CA ARG A 47 -0.29 8.00 8.63
C ARG A 47 0.85 7.22 9.25
N LEU A 48 1.71 6.63 8.40
CA LEU A 48 2.91 5.91 8.85
C LEU A 48 4.00 6.85 9.38
N ALA A 49 4.02 8.11 8.92
CA ALA A 49 4.95 9.17 9.36
C ALA A 49 6.42 8.74 9.42
N SER A 50 6.89 7.98 8.43
CA SER A 50 8.24 7.43 8.38
C SER A 50 8.96 7.88 7.10
N PRO A 51 9.81 8.93 7.15
CA PRO A 51 10.47 9.50 5.97
C PRO A 51 11.47 8.53 5.30
N GLU A 52 11.93 7.53 6.05
CA GLU A 52 12.83 6.48 5.57
C GLU A 52 12.12 5.40 4.72
N VAL A 53 10.79 5.42 4.67
CA VAL A 53 10.01 4.44 3.90
C VAL A 53 9.71 5.01 2.51
N ALA A 54 9.96 4.18 1.50
CA ALA A 54 9.59 4.45 0.11
C ALA A 54 8.70 3.34 -0.44
N VAL A 55 7.80 3.72 -1.35
CA VAL A 55 6.90 2.81 -2.05
C VAL A 55 7.40 2.63 -3.48
N TYR A 56 7.66 1.38 -3.86
CA TYR A 56 8.02 1.00 -5.22
C TYR A 56 6.83 0.29 -5.84
N THR A 57 6.29 0.85 -6.92
CA THR A 57 5.17 0.23 -7.64
C THR A 57 5.68 -0.33 -8.96
N ILE A 58 5.38 -1.60 -9.23
CA ILE A 58 5.77 -2.30 -10.44
C ILE A 58 4.49 -2.75 -11.13
N PHE A 59 4.24 -2.23 -12.33
CA PHE A 59 3.07 -2.58 -13.15
C PHE A 59 3.55 -3.31 -14.40
N MET A 60 3.30 -4.62 -14.45
CA MET A 60 3.58 -5.46 -15.62
C MET A 60 2.59 -5.20 -16.77
N GLU A 61 1.40 -4.71 -16.43
CA GLU A 61 0.33 -4.36 -17.33
C GLU A 61 -0.26 -3.00 -16.94
N ASP A 62 -0.81 -2.27 -17.90
CA ASP A 62 -1.43 -0.96 -17.66
C ASP A 62 -2.62 -1.09 -16.70
N SER A 63 -2.60 -0.34 -15.60
CA SER A 63 -3.70 -0.30 -14.63
C SER A 63 -3.86 1.07 -13.98
N THR A 64 -4.51 2.01 -14.68
CA THR A 64 -4.66 3.41 -14.23
C THR A 64 -5.29 3.51 -12.84
N ARG A 65 -6.42 2.82 -12.60
CA ARG A 65 -7.14 2.91 -11.31
C ARG A 65 -6.27 2.43 -10.15
N THR A 66 -5.55 1.33 -10.34
CA THR A 66 -4.69 0.74 -9.30
C THR A 66 -3.48 1.64 -9.05
N LYS A 67 -2.79 2.06 -10.11
CA LYS A 67 -1.62 2.94 -10.06
C LYS A 67 -1.89 4.25 -9.32
N GLU A 68 -2.96 4.95 -9.70
CA GLU A 68 -3.31 6.21 -9.05
C GLU A 68 -3.75 6.00 -7.60
N SER A 69 -4.45 4.89 -7.29
CA SER A 69 -4.82 4.58 -5.91
C SER A 69 -3.59 4.38 -5.01
N PHE A 70 -2.58 3.65 -5.47
CA PHE A 70 -1.35 3.44 -4.69
C PHE A 70 -0.49 4.69 -4.59
N ARG A 71 -0.42 5.50 -5.66
CA ARG A 71 0.29 6.79 -5.63
C ARG A 71 -0.32 7.73 -4.60
N ASN A 72 -1.65 7.89 -4.63
CA ASN A 72 -2.38 8.74 -3.70
C ASN A 72 -2.26 8.25 -2.25
N ALA A 73 -2.28 6.93 -2.04
CA ALA A 73 -2.08 6.35 -0.71
C ALA A 73 -0.68 6.65 -0.16
N ALA A 74 0.36 6.53 -0.99
CA ALA A 74 1.72 6.82 -0.57
C ALA A 74 1.94 8.32 -0.29
N GLU A 75 1.35 9.20 -1.09
CA GLU A 75 1.34 10.64 -0.85
C GLU A 75 0.61 10.99 0.45
N PHE A 76 -0.55 10.37 0.71
CA PHE A 76 -1.28 10.51 1.98
C PHE A 76 -0.40 10.15 3.20
N HIS A 77 0.47 9.16 3.06
CA HIS A 77 1.41 8.76 4.10
C HIS A 77 2.69 9.61 4.15
N GLY A 78 2.90 10.52 3.20
CA GLY A 78 4.10 11.36 3.09
C GLY A 78 5.35 10.59 2.64
N LEU A 79 5.18 9.54 1.83
CA LEU A 79 6.25 8.63 1.43
C LEU A 79 6.81 8.98 0.04
N LYS A 80 8.08 8.64 -0.20
CA LYS A 80 8.68 8.71 -1.53
C LYS A 80 8.09 7.60 -2.41
N VAL A 81 7.74 7.90 -3.66
CA VAL A 81 7.13 6.93 -4.59
C VAL A 81 7.98 6.79 -5.86
N ASN A 82 8.33 5.56 -6.19
CA ASN A 82 8.97 5.22 -7.46
C ASN A 82 8.02 4.31 -8.27
N VAL A 83 7.81 4.64 -9.54
CA VAL A 83 6.89 3.92 -10.42
C VAL A 83 7.69 3.29 -11.54
N PHE A 84 7.63 1.96 -11.63
CA PHE A 84 8.23 1.15 -12.68
C PHE A 84 7.12 0.61 -13.57
N ASP A 85 7.15 1.02 -14.83
CA ASP A 85 6.20 0.61 -15.84
C ASP A 85 6.89 -0.37 -16.80
N ALA A 86 6.32 -1.55 -17.02
CA ALA A 86 6.93 -2.57 -17.86
C ALA A 86 7.04 -2.16 -19.34
N LYS A 87 6.36 -1.09 -19.78
CA LYS A 87 6.55 -0.53 -21.12
C LYS A 87 7.86 0.25 -21.28
N THR A 88 8.44 0.75 -20.19
CA THR A 88 9.66 1.58 -20.22
C THR A 88 10.84 0.93 -19.49
N SER A 89 10.59 -0.12 -18.72
CA SER A 89 11.61 -0.78 -17.90
C SER A 89 12.17 -2.05 -18.56
N SER A 90 13.46 -2.33 -18.32
CA SER A 90 14.22 -3.46 -18.86
C SER A 90 13.73 -4.84 -18.42
N PHE A 91 12.63 -4.95 -17.68
CA PHE A 91 11.99 -6.24 -17.32
C PHE A 91 11.68 -7.14 -18.53
N GLN A 92 11.50 -6.58 -19.73
CA GLN A 92 11.32 -7.37 -20.97
C GLN A 92 12.64 -7.82 -21.63
N LYS A 93 13.81 -7.38 -21.13
CA LYS A 93 15.14 -7.71 -21.66
C LYS A 93 15.98 -8.42 -20.59
N ASN A 94 15.91 -9.75 -20.58
CA ASN A 94 16.93 -10.66 -20.03
C ASN A 94 17.22 -10.59 -18.51
N GLU A 95 16.42 -9.91 -17.69
CA GLU A 95 16.56 -9.99 -16.23
C GLU A 95 15.65 -11.09 -15.65
N THR A 96 16.23 -12.00 -14.86
CA THR A 96 15.46 -13.07 -14.22
C THR A 96 14.84 -12.55 -12.91
N ILE A 97 13.54 -12.80 -12.73
CA ILE A 97 12.84 -12.56 -11.46
C ILE A 97 13.15 -13.77 -10.55
N THR A 98 14.30 -13.77 -9.89
CA THR A 98 14.69 -14.82 -8.93
C THR A 98 14.91 -14.22 -7.55
#